data_AF-A0A7V9UKJ5-F1
#
_entry.id   AF-A0A7V9UKJ5-F1
#
_cell.length_a   1.000
_cell.length_b   1.000
_cell.length_c   1.000
_cell.angle_alpha   90.00
_cell.angle_beta   90.00
_cell.angle_gamma   90.00
#
_symmetry.space_group_name_H-M   'P 1'
#
loop_
_entity.id
_entity.type
_entity.pdbx_description
1 polymer ?
#
loop_
_entity_poly.entity_id
_entity_poly.type
_entity_poly.pdbx_seq_one_letter_code
_entity_poly.pdbx_strand_id
1 'polypeptide(L)'
;LPIDALPGLYGPTAFMRGLAQAETIAPQVATKNVGERSQALRAYHNARIQQIAADWASDVARTGGVVPRDVVARIERRKSNPGAIEIAPIAVTKSITEVSILRSITADATALEAATDISSWNKIAALHSSDVRLDKGSIAFITRQNQTLRANDALLSQTLRNLEQYMALDTVRNEYMLRTKLHGWFVTEMAKSSNVETLNEMVYAQLFLTPRSDPWLGLYSPDVYTALDNGGISKN
;
A
#
# COMPACT_ATOMS: atom_id res chain seq x y z
N LEU A 1 11.44 6.45 13.14
CA LEU A 1 10.49 6.63 12.02
C LEU A 1 11.13 6.16 10.72
N PRO A 2 10.59 5.10 10.10
CA PRO A 2 10.91 4.68 8.74
C PRO A 2 10.71 5.82 7.72
N ILE A 3 11.36 5.73 6.57
CA ILE A 3 11.13 6.68 5.46
C ILE A 3 9.86 6.31 4.71
N ASP A 4 9.66 5.03 4.42
CA ASP A 4 8.48 4.50 3.74
C ASP A 4 8.38 2.99 3.97
N ALA A 5 7.24 2.41 3.59
CA ALA A 5 7.04 0.98 3.48
C ALA A 5 6.01 0.71 2.36
N LEU A 6 6.31 -0.25 1.48
CA LEU A 6 5.44 -0.66 0.38
C LEU A 6 4.81 -2.02 0.70
N PRO A 7 3.56 -2.06 1.21
CA PRO A 7 2.92 -3.30 1.61
C PRO A 7 2.38 -4.09 0.41
N GLY A 8 2.75 -5.36 0.30
CA GLY A 8 2.09 -6.31 -0.61
C GLY A 8 2.68 -6.31 -2.01
N LEU A 9 1.91 -6.79 -2.97
CA LEU A 9 2.33 -6.88 -4.37
C LEU A 9 2.12 -5.54 -5.10
N TYR A 10 3.15 -5.08 -5.79
CA TYR A 10 3.12 -3.88 -6.63
C TYR A 10 3.51 -4.21 -8.07
N GLY A 11 2.88 -3.51 -9.01
CA GLY A 11 3.38 -3.40 -10.37
C GLY A 11 4.76 -2.75 -10.40
N PRO A 12 5.65 -3.15 -11.34
CA PRO A 12 7.03 -2.69 -11.38
C PRO A 12 7.16 -1.16 -11.45
N THR A 13 6.33 -0.50 -12.28
CA THR A 13 6.39 0.96 -12.42
C THR A 13 5.87 1.67 -11.17
N ALA A 14 4.83 1.13 -10.52
CA ALA A 14 4.32 1.67 -9.26
C ALA A 14 5.35 1.53 -8.13
N PHE A 15 6.01 0.37 -8.03
CA PHE A 15 7.10 0.13 -7.10
C PHE A 15 8.24 1.16 -7.30
N MET A 16 8.68 1.36 -8.54
CA MET A 16 9.73 2.34 -8.85
C MET A 16 9.30 3.77 -8.52
N ARG A 17 8.02 4.11 -8.72
CA ARG A 17 7.47 5.41 -8.31
C ARG A 17 7.52 5.58 -6.79
N GLY A 18 7.15 4.54 -6.04
CA GLY A 18 7.23 4.54 -4.58
C GLY A 18 8.67 4.71 -4.07
N LEU A 19 9.63 4.01 -4.69
CA LEU A 19 11.05 4.14 -4.37
C LEU A 19 11.58 5.55 -4.66
N ALA A 20 11.31 6.07 -5.86
CA ALA A 20 11.73 7.42 -6.25
C ALA A 20 11.17 8.49 -5.30
N GLN A 21 9.92 8.33 -4.84
CA GLN A 21 9.32 9.21 -3.82
C GLN A 21 10.07 9.15 -2.49
N ALA A 22 10.38 7.94 -1.99
CA ALA A 22 11.14 7.75 -0.75
C ALA A 22 12.57 8.30 -0.84
N GLU A 23 13.20 8.18 -2.02
CA GLU A 23 14.54 8.73 -2.27
C GLU A 23 14.58 10.26 -2.18
N THR A 24 13.48 10.96 -2.49
CA THR A 24 13.46 12.44 -2.40
C THR A 24 13.70 12.97 -0.99
N ILE A 25 13.20 12.25 0.03
CA ILE A 25 13.27 12.68 1.44
C ILE A 25 14.51 12.11 2.14
N ALA A 26 15.02 10.97 1.69
CA ALA A 26 16.17 10.27 2.28
C ALA A 26 17.40 11.19 2.54
N PRO A 27 17.92 11.97 1.57
CA PRO A 27 19.08 12.83 1.82
C PRO A 27 18.74 14.00 2.75
N GLN A 28 17.50 14.49 2.74
CA GLN A 28 17.07 15.64 3.55
C GLN A 28 17.03 15.29 5.04
N VAL A 29 16.82 14.02 5.37
CA VAL A 29 16.69 13.54 6.75
C VAL A 29 17.96 12.87 7.27
N ALA A 30 18.93 12.57 6.39
CA ALA A 30 20.17 11.87 6.72
C ALA A 30 21.09 12.68 7.65
N THR A 31 21.14 14.00 7.49
CA THR A 31 22.02 14.89 8.27
C THR A 31 21.35 15.54 9.48
N LYS A 32 20.04 15.32 9.64
CA LYS A 32 19.23 15.93 10.71
C LYS A 32 19.40 15.20 12.04
N ASN A 33 19.33 15.93 13.14
CA ASN A 33 19.26 15.30 14.46
C ASN A 33 17.92 14.54 14.65
N VAL A 34 17.82 13.72 15.69
CA VAL A 34 16.64 12.84 15.90
C VAL A 34 15.31 13.61 15.93
N GLY A 35 15.28 14.80 16.54
CA GLY A 35 14.08 15.63 16.65
C GLY A 35 13.66 16.20 15.29
N GLU A 36 14.60 16.86 14.60
CA GLU A 36 14.39 17.43 13.27
C GLU A 36 14.05 16.36 12.23
N ARG A 37 14.71 15.21 12.31
CA ARG A 37 14.45 14.04 11.47
C ARG A 37 13.02 13.56 11.65
N SER A 38 12.57 13.43 12.89
CA SER A 38 11.21 12.98 13.21
C SER A 38 10.16 13.97 12.76
N GLN A 39 10.40 15.27 12.92
CA GLN A 39 9.51 16.32 12.43
C GLN A 39 9.41 16.32 10.90
N ALA A 40 10.54 16.22 10.20
CA ALA A 40 10.59 16.17 8.74
C ALA A 40 9.84 14.95 8.18
N LEU A 41 10.02 13.77 8.79
CA LEU A 41 9.32 12.56 8.36
C LEU A 41 7.82 12.61 8.65
N ARG A 42 7.39 13.16 9.79
CA ARG A 42 5.95 13.39 10.05
C ARG A 42 5.33 14.29 8.98
N ALA A 43 6.01 15.39 8.63
CA ALA A 43 5.54 16.27 7.56
C ALA A 43 5.47 15.54 6.22
N TYR A 44 6.48 14.74 5.88
CA TYR A 44 6.49 13.90 4.68
C TYR A 44 5.29 12.93 4.66
N HIS A 45 5.07 12.15 5.71
CA HIS A 45 3.97 11.18 5.76
C HIS A 45 2.59 11.85 5.70
N ASN A 46 2.41 13.00 6.35
CA ASN A 46 1.18 13.78 6.22
C ASN A 46 0.93 14.25 4.79
N ALA A 47 1.97 14.76 4.11
CA ALA A 47 1.85 15.14 2.71
C ALA A 47 1.53 13.92 1.82
N ARG A 48 2.11 12.75 2.10
CA ARG A 48 1.79 11.50 1.38
C ARG A 48 0.34 11.09 1.55
N ILE A 49 -0.21 11.11 2.78
CA ILE A 49 -1.63 10.81 3.03
C ILE A 49 -2.55 11.74 2.22
N GLN A 50 -2.23 13.04 2.20
CA GLN A 50 -3.01 14.03 1.44
C GLN A 50 -2.95 13.77 -0.07
N GLN A 51 -1.76 13.48 -0.60
CA GLN A 51 -1.58 13.17 -2.01
C GLN A 51 -2.36 11.91 -2.41
N ILE A 52 -2.24 10.83 -1.62
CA ILE A 52 -2.95 9.58 -1.89
C ILE A 52 -4.47 9.79 -1.89
N ALA A 53 -5.01 10.56 -0.95
CA ALA A 53 -6.43 10.87 -0.92
C ALA A 53 -6.89 11.67 -2.16
N ALA A 54 -6.06 12.61 -2.64
CA ALA A 54 -6.34 13.38 -3.85
C ALA A 54 -6.27 12.52 -5.12
N ASP A 55 -5.26 11.65 -5.23
CA ASP A 55 -5.08 10.73 -6.36
C ASP A 55 -6.28 9.77 -6.47
N TRP A 56 -6.68 9.17 -5.33
CA TRP A 56 -7.86 8.31 -5.28
C TRP A 56 -9.14 9.04 -5.69
N ALA A 57 -9.38 10.25 -5.17
CA ALA A 57 -10.57 11.02 -5.51
C ALA A 57 -10.62 11.36 -7.01
N SER A 58 -9.45 11.63 -7.61
CA SER A 58 -9.31 11.82 -9.05
C SER A 58 -9.71 10.57 -9.84
N ASP A 59 -9.21 9.40 -9.43
CA ASP A 59 -9.50 8.15 -10.15
C ASP A 59 -10.95 7.67 -9.98
N VAL A 60 -11.56 7.88 -8.81
CA VAL A 60 -12.99 7.64 -8.61
C VAL A 60 -13.82 8.52 -9.54
N ALA A 61 -13.49 9.81 -9.64
CA ALA A 61 -14.18 10.72 -10.55
C ALA A 61 -14.02 10.28 -12.02
N ARG A 62 -12.81 9.86 -12.42
CA ARG A 62 -12.52 9.37 -13.78
C ARG A 62 -13.28 8.09 -14.14
N THR A 63 -13.62 7.27 -13.15
CA THR A 63 -14.37 6.01 -13.34
C THR A 63 -15.89 6.19 -13.21
N GLY A 64 -16.36 7.43 -12.99
CA GLY A 64 -17.78 7.75 -12.80
C GLY A 64 -18.32 7.36 -11.43
N GLY A 65 -17.45 7.04 -10.48
CA GLY A 65 -17.83 6.81 -9.09
C GLY A 65 -18.13 8.11 -8.35
N VAL A 66 -18.86 8.01 -7.24
CA VAL A 66 -19.21 9.16 -6.41
C VAL A 66 -18.32 9.17 -5.17
N VAL A 67 -17.50 10.21 -5.02
CA VAL A 67 -16.78 10.44 -3.77
C VAL A 67 -17.74 11.00 -2.72
N PRO A 68 -17.82 10.40 -1.51
CA PRO A 68 -18.65 10.94 -0.43
C PRO A 68 -18.33 12.41 -0.13
N ARG A 69 -19.37 13.24 0.06
CA ARG A 69 -19.20 14.70 0.22
C ARG A 69 -18.33 15.07 1.44
N ASP A 70 -18.41 14.29 2.50
CA ASP A 70 -17.61 14.46 3.71
C ASP A 70 -16.12 14.21 3.44
N VAL A 71 -15.79 13.23 2.59
CA VAL A 71 -14.42 12.97 2.12
C VAL A 71 -13.91 14.14 1.29
N VAL A 72 -14.69 14.61 0.31
CA VAL A 72 -14.33 15.81 -0.49
C VAL A 72 -14.07 17.01 0.41
N ALA A 73 -14.95 17.27 1.37
CA ALA A 73 -14.80 18.39 2.31
C ALA A 73 -13.58 18.25 3.22
N ARG A 74 -13.15 17.03 3.56
CA ARG A 74 -11.90 16.79 4.32
C ARG A 74 -10.66 17.00 3.44
N ILE A 75 -10.67 16.53 2.20
CA ILE A 75 -9.58 16.74 1.23
C ILE A 75 -9.35 18.24 1.00
N GLU A 76 -10.41 18.99 0.71
CA GLU A 76 -10.31 20.45 0.48
C GLU A 76 -9.84 21.21 1.73
N ARG A 77 -10.34 20.84 2.91
CA ARG A 77 -9.87 21.44 4.18
C ARG A 77 -8.38 21.17 4.40
N ARG A 78 -7.89 19.95 4.20
CA ARG A 78 -6.46 19.63 4.36
C ARG A 78 -5.59 20.32 3.32
N LYS A 79 -6.07 20.47 2.07
CA LYS A 79 -5.39 21.24 1.03
C LYS A 79 -5.24 22.72 1.43
N SER A 80 -6.26 23.30 2.07
CA SER A 80 -6.22 24.68 2.58
C SER A 80 -5.36 24.86 3.84
N ASN A 81 -5.07 23.78 4.57
CA ASN A 81 -4.22 23.80 5.76
C ASN A 81 -3.36 22.52 5.88
N PRO A 82 -2.22 22.45 5.15
CA PRO A 82 -1.42 21.22 5.01
C PRO A 82 -0.87 20.68 6.34
N GLY A 83 -0.77 21.53 7.37
CA GLY A 83 -0.24 21.17 8.70
C GLY A 83 -1.29 20.76 9.73
N ALA A 84 -2.58 20.90 9.43
CA ALA A 84 -3.65 20.58 10.38
C ALA A 84 -4.14 19.14 10.20
N ILE A 85 -3.53 18.23 10.95
CA ILE A 85 -4.30 17.13 11.52
C ILE A 85 -5.20 17.78 12.57
N GLU A 86 -6.51 17.57 12.47
CA GLU A 86 -7.47 18.08 13.45
C GLU A 86 -7.20 17.38 14.80
N ILE A 87 -6.38 18.00 15.66
CA ILE A 87 -6.15 17.56 17.04
C ILE A 87 -7.35 18.06 17.84
N ALA A 88 -8.35 17.20 18.06
CA ALA A 88 -9.40 17.50 19.02
C ALA A 88 -8.76 17.77 20.41
N PRO A 89 -9.05 18.90 21.08
CA PRO A 89 -8.51 19.17 22.39
C PRO A 89 -9.30 18.37 23.42
N ILE A 90 -8.80 17.21 23.83
CA ILE A 90 -9.23 16.60 25.10
C ILE A 90 -7.97 16.14 25.84
N ALA A 91 -7.83 16.66 27.04
CA ALA A 91 -6.65 16.54 27.87
C ALA A 91 -6.44 15.11 28.42
N VAL A 92 -5.16 14.71 28.45
CA VAL A 92 -4.49 13.71 29.31
C VAL A 92 -4.81 12.21 29.14
N THR A 93 -4.25 11.56 28.11
CA THR A 93 -3.39 10.36 28.23
C THR A 93 -2.71 10.12 26.87
N LYS A 94 -1.36 10.00 26.83
CA LYS A 94 -0.56 10.00 25.57
C LYS A 94 -0.94 8.92 24.54
N SER A 95 -1.64 7.87 24.94
CA SER A 95 -2.13 6.79 24.07
C SER A 95 -3.48 7.07 23.42
N ILE A 96 -4.34 7.92 24.00
CA ILE A 96 -5.69 8.21 23.46
C ILE A 96 -5.63 9.22 22.31
N THR A 97 -4.69 10.17 22.36
CA THR A 97 -4.46 11.14 21.28
C THR A 97 -4.00 10.45 19.99
N GLU A 98 -3.12 9.45 20.10
CA GLU A 98 -2.59 8.70 18.97
C GLU A 98 -3.70 7.87 18.28
N VAL A 99 -4.57 7.21 19.04
CA VAL A 99 -5.70 6.43 18.49
C VAL A 99 -6.75 7.32 17.82
N SER A 100 -7.03 8.51 18.35
CA SER A 100 -7.98 9.46 17.73
C SER A 100 -7.44 10.06 16.43
N ILE A 101 -6.15 10.41 16.40
CA ILE A 101 -5.46 10.89 15.19
C ILE A 101 -5.33 9.79 14.15
N LEU A 102 -4.97 8.57 14.55
CA LEU A 102 -4.99 7.41 13.67
C LEU A 102 -6.37 7.21 13.08
N ARG A 103 -7.42 7.22 13.91
CA ARG A 103 -8.80 7.10 13.41
C ARG A 103 -9.16 8.19 12.44
N SER A 104 -8.74 9.45 12.62
CA SER A 104 -9.06 10.52 11.66
C SER A 104 -8.26 10.42 10.35
N ILE A 105 -7.03 9.90 10.41
CA ILE A 105 -6.20 9.63 9.21
C ILE A 105 -6.72 8.41 8.45
N THR A 106 -7.05 7.33 9.16
CA THR A 106 -7.54 6.08 8.56
C THR A 106 -9.04 6.13 8.27
N ALA A 107 -9.80 7.08 8.84
CA ALA A 107 -11.24 7.24 8.58
C ALA A 107 -11.49 7.46 7.09
N ASP A 108 -10.58 8.13 6.39
CA ASP A 108 -10.65 8.18 4.94
C ASP A 108 -10.42 6.77 4.40
N ALA A 109 -9.26 6.14 4.55
CA ALA A 109 -9.03 4.75 4.08
C ALA A 109 -10.17 3.76 4.36
N THR A 110 -10.81 3.81 5.53
CA THR A 110 -11.97 2.98 5.91
C THR A 110 -13.28 3.42 5.25
N ALA A 111 -13.59 4.73 5.21
CA ALA A 111 -14.76 5.23 4.49
C ALA A 111 -14.63 4.99 2.98
N LEU A 112 -13.40 5.04 2.47
CA LEU A 112 -13.03 4.76 1.10
C LEU A 112 -13.23 3.28 0.75
N GLU A 113 -12.81 2.36 1.63
CA GLU A 113 -13.08 0.92 1.52
C GLU A 113 -14.58 0.63 1.51
N ALA A 114 -15.34 1.28 2.40
CA ALA A 114 -16.79 1.11 2.49
C ALA A 114 -17.55 1.70 1.28
N ALA A 115 -17.02 2.74 0.64
CA ALA A 115 -17.66 3.43 -0.49
C ALA A 115 -17.32 2.83 -1.86
N THR A 116 -16.29 1.98 -1.96
CA THR A 116 -15.78 1.47 -3.24
C THR A 116 -16.06 -0.02 -3.37
N ASP A 117 -17.02 -0.38 -4.22
CA ASP A 117 -17.32 -1.78 -4.53
C ASP A 117 -16.25 -2.44 -5.41
N ILE A 118 -16.29 -3.77 -5.54
CA ILE A 118 -15.32 -4.55 -6.33
C ILE A 118 -15.30 -4.10 -7.79
N SER A 119 -16.45 -3.72 -8.36
CA SER A 119 -16.55 -3.24 -9.75
C SER A 119 -15.80 -1.91 -9.93
N SER A 120 -15.94 -1.00 -8.98
CA SER A 120 -15.27 0.30 -8.96
C SER A 120 -13.76 0.14 -8.81
N TRP A 121 -13.31 -0.77 -7.93
CA TRP A 121 -11.89 -1.08 -7.80
C TRP A 121 -11.27 -1.59 -9.10
N ASN A 122 -11.97 -2.46 -9.83
CA ASN A 122 -11.48 -2.95 -11.12
C ASN A 122 -11.38 -1.82 -12.17
N LYS A 123 -12.33 -0.87 -12.18
CA LYS A 123 -12.26 0.29 -13.07
C LYS A 123 -11.08 1.19 -12.73
N ILE A 124 -10.82 1.42 -11.44
CA ILE A 124 -9.66 2.20 -10.98
C ILE A 124 -8.37 1.47 -11.38
N ALA A 125 -8.25 0.17 -11.10
CA ALA A 125 -7.10 -0.63 -11.49
C ALA A 125 -6.81 -0.58 -13.00
N ALA A 126 -7.85 -0.55 -13.84
CA ALA A 126 -7.69 -0.41 -15.29
C ALA A 126 -7.01 0.90 -15.72
N LEU A 127 -7.21 2.00 -14.96
CA LEU A 127 -6.51 3.27 -15.17
C LEU A 127 -4.98 3.15 -14.96
N HIS A 128 -4.55 2.15 -14.18
CA HIS A 128 -3.16 1.86 -13.83
C HIS A 128 -2.56 0.68 -14.60
N SER A 129 -3.16 0.26 -15.73
CA SER A 129 -2.66 -0.88 -16.51
C SER A 129 -1.24 -0.70 -17.07
N SER A 130 -0.74 0.53 -17.18
CA SER A 130 0.66 0.81 -17.52
C SER A 130 1.63 0.50 -16.39
N ASP A 131 1.15 0.45 -15.14
CA ASP A 131 2.02 0.27 -13.97
C ASP A 131 2.44 -1.17 -13.75
N VAL A 132 1.77 -2.10 -14.44
CA VAL A 132 1.82 -3.55 -14.20
C VAL A 132 2.38 -4.36 -15.35
N ARG A 133 2.94 -3.70 -16.37
CA ARG A 133 3.45 -4.41 -17.55
C ARG A 133 4.68 -5.23 -17.20
N LEU A 134 4.58 -6.54 -17.45
CA LEU A 134 5.70 -7.46 -17.27
C LEU A 134 6.71 -7.28 -18.40
N ASP A 135 7.99 -7.27 -18.05
CA ASP A 135 9.06 -7.21 -19.03
C ASP A 135 9.34 -8.59 -19.65
N LYS A 136 10.15 -8.60 -20.71
CA LYS A 136 10.50 -9.83 -21.43
C LYS A 136 11.21 -10.85 -20.52
N GLY A 137 12.01 -10.38 -19.56
CA GLY A 137 12.73 -11.23 -18.62
C GLY A 137 11.78 -11.98 -17.68
N SER A 138 10.81 -11.28 -17.11
CA SER A 138 9.77 -11.82 -16.23
C SER A 138 8.91 -12.83 -16.99
N ILE A 139 8.48 -12.50 -18.21
CA ILE A 139 7.72 -13.41 -19.07
C ILE A 139 8.52 -14.68 -19.38
N ALA A 140 9.80 -14.54 -19.74
CA ALA A 140 10.67 -15.69 -20.01
C ALA A 140 10.86 -16.57 -18.77
N PHE A 141 10.99 -15.96 -17.58
CA PHE A 141 11.08 -16.67 -16.32
C PHE A 141 9.80 -17.45 -15.99
N ILE A 142 8.64 -16.80 -16.06
CA ILE A 142 7.32 -17.43 -15.84
C ILE A 142 7.10 -18.59 -16.80
N THR A 143 7.41 -18.39 -18.09
CA THR A 143 7.30 -19.41 -19.13
C THR A 143 8.22 -20.59 -18.85
N ARG A 144 9.46 -20.34 -18.40
CA ARG A 144 10.42 -21.41 -18.07
C ARG A 144 9.99 -22.25 -16.88
N GLN A 145 9.38 -21.64 -15.87
CA GLN A 145 8.92 -22.32 -14.66
C GLN A 145 7.64 -23.15 -14.87
N ASN A 146 6.89 -22.90 -15.96
CA ASN A 146 5.61 -23.54 -16.21
C ASN A 146 5.59 -24.26 -17.56
N GLN A 147 5.91 -25.56 -17.57
CA GLN A 147 5.99 -26.37 -18.80
C GLN A 147 4.67 -26.38 -19.59
N THR A 148 3.52 -26.39 -18.91
CA THR A 148 2.19 -26.32 -19.55
C THR A 148 1.96 -24.98 -20.25
N LEU A 149 2.38 -23.86 -19.65
CA LEU A 149 2.26 -22.54 -20.27
C LEU A 149 3.21 -22.42 -21.47
N ARG A 150 4.41 -22.99 -21.37
CA ARG A 150 5.40 -23.01 -22.46
C ARG A 150 4.89 -23.72 -23.72
N ALA A 151 4.03 -24.72 -23.57
CA ALA A 151 3.49 -25.49 -24.67
C ALA A 151 2.21 -24.87 -25.28
N ASN A 152 1.67 -23.79 -24.71
CA ASN A 152 0.39 -23.22 -25.11
C ASN A 152 0.39 -21.68 -25.03
N ASP A 153 0.65 -21.02 -26.16
CA ASP A 153 0.74 -19.57 -26.26
C ASP A 153 -0.56 -18.83 -25.90
N ALA A 154 -1.72 -19.42 -26.20
CA ALA A 154 -3.02 -18.82 -25.88
C ALA A 154 -3.26 -18.80 -24.37
N LEU A 155 -2.93 -19.93 -23.70
CA LEU A 155 -3.00 -20.05 -22.25
C LEU A 155 -1.99 -19.12 -21.57
N LEU A 156 -0.74 -19.09 -22.04
CA LEU A 156 0.29 -18.16 -21.55
C LEU A 156 -0.20 -16.71 -21.62
N SER A 157 -0.70 -16.30 -22.78
CA SER A 157 -1.20 -14.94 -22.99
C SER A 157 -2.37 -14.59 -22.07
N GLN A 158 -3.28 -15.54 -21.81
CA GLN A 158 -4.38 -15.36 -20.87
C GLN A 158 -3.90 -15.25 -19.42
N THR A 159 -2.99 -16.13 -18.99
CA THR A 159 -2.40 -16.12 -17.65
C THR A 159 -1.67 -14.81 -17.38
N LEU A 160 -0.88 -14.31 -18.33
CA LEU A 160 -0.17 -13.03 -18.20
C LEU A 160 -1.14 -11.86 -18.05
N ARG A 161 -2.20 -11.80 -18.86
CA ARG A 161 -3.23 -10.75 -18.73
C ARG A 161 -3.92 -10.79 -17.36
N ASN A 162 -4.26 -11.98 -16.87
CA ASN A 162 -4.89 -12.13 -15.55
C ASN A 162 -3.94 -11.69 -14.44
N LEU A 163 -2.66 -12.09 -14.52
CA LEU A 163 -1.63 -11.69 -13.55
C LEU A 163 -1.45 -10.17 -13.52
N GLU A 164 -1.33 -9.52 -14.67
CA GLU A 164 -1.24 -8.05 -14.75
C GLU A 164 -2.50 -7.37 -14.18
N GLN A 165 -3.69 -7.93 -14.43
CA GLN A 165 -4.94 -7.40 -13.88
C GLN A 165 -5.00 -7.52 -12.35
N TYR A 166 -4.64 -8.68 -11.78
CA TYR A 166 -4.60 -8.85 -10.32
C TYR A 166 -3.53 -7.97 -9.68
N MET A 167 -2.36 -7.87 -10.30
CA MET A 167 -1.30 -6.98 -9.84
C MET A 167 -1.74 -5.51 -9.87
N ALA A 168 -2.56 -5.10 -10.84
CA ALA A 168 -3.08 -3.73 -10.90
C ALA A 168 -4.06 -3.47 -9.77
N LEU A 169 -4.95 -4.43 -9.51
CA LEU A 169 -5.90 -4.37 -8.40
C LEU A 169 -5.18 -4.31 -7.05
N ASP A 170 -4.18 -5.16 -6.83
CA ASP A 170 -3.39 -5.16 -5.61
C ASP A 170 -2.62 -3.85 -5.46
N THR A 171 -1.98 -3.37 -6.54
CA THR A 171 -1.26 -2.09 -6.53
C THR A 171 -2.14 -0.94 -6.06
N VAL A 172 -3.34 -0.77 -6.64
CA VAL A 172 -4.23 0.35 -6.26
C VAL A 172 -4.76 0.21 -4.84
N ARG A 173 -5.08 -1.02 -4.38
CA ARG A 173 -5.53 -1.25 -3.00
C ARG A 173 -4.39 -1.01 -2.00
N ASN A 174 -3.19 -1.46 -2.35
CA ASN A 174 -2.00 -1.28 -1.53
C ASN A 174 -1.66 0.21 -1.39
N GLU A 175 -1.68 0.98 -2.47
CA GLU A 175 -1.47 2.44 -2.43
C GLU A 175 -2.56 3.15 -1.64
N TYR A 176 -3.84 2.95 -2.01
CA TYR A 176 -4.93 3.79 -1.49
C TYR A 176 -5.37 3.39 -0.09
N MET A 177 -5.30 2.10 0.27
CA MET A 177 -5.74 1.61 1.57
C MET A 177 -4.56 1.37 2.51
N LEU A 178 -3.64 0.49 2.13
CA LEU A 178 -2.65 -0.06 3.06
C LEU A 178 -1.53 0.94 3.35
N ARG A 179 -0.99 1.59 2.32
CA ARG A 179 0.08 2.57 2.42
C ARG A 179 -0.40 3.85 3.13
N THR A 180 -1.65 4.25 2.92
CA THR A 180 -2.30 5.32 3.71
C THR A 180 -2.31 4.98 5.21
N LYS A 181 -2.71 3.75 5.59
CA LYS A 181 -2.69 3.30 6.99
C LYS A 181 -1.25 3.31 7.56
N LEU A 182 -0.26 2.86 6.78
CA LEU A 182 1.15 2.88 7.20
C LEU A 182 1.69 4.29 7.42
N HIS A 183 1.41 5.23 6.52
CA HIS A 183 1.76 6.62 6.75
C HIS A 183 1.09 7.16 8.01
N GLY A 184 -0.15 6.78 8.29
CA GLY A 184 -0.82 7.08 9.56
C GLY A 184 -0.04 6.55 10.78
N TRP A 185 0.39 5.29 10.75
CA TRP A 185 1.20 4.69 11.83
C TRP A 185 2.54 5.41 12.04
N PHE A 186 3.15 5.93 10.98
CA PHE A 186 4.39 6.69 11.09
C PHE A 186 4.16 8.11 11.63
N VAL A 187 3.04 8.75 11.28
CA VAL A 187 2.66 10.06 11.80
C VAL A 187 2.43 10.02 13.31
N THR A 188 1.72 9.00 13.80
CA THR A 188 1.38 8.86 15.22
C THR A 188 2.44 8.14 16.04
N GLU A 189 3.59 7.84 15.45
CA GLU A 189 4.68 7.08 16.08
C GLU A 189 4.29 5.66 16.57
N MET A 190 3.14 5.13 16.18
CA MET A 190 2.73 3.75 16.48
C MET A 190 3.75 2.72 15.96
N ALA A 191 4.38 3.03 14.81
CA ALA A 191 5.46 2.23 14.23
C ALA A 191 6.83 2.95 14.32
N LYS A 192 7.21 3.43 15.52
CA LYS A 192 8.48 4.18 15.72
C LYS A 192 9.75 3.36 15.51
N SER A 193 9.66 2.04 15.43
CA SER A 193 10.83 1.16 15.31
C SER A 193 11.68 1.49 14.07
N SER A 194 12.99 1.61 14.26
CA SER A 194 13.97 1.59 13.17
C SER A 194 14.37 0.16 12.78
N ASN A 195 13.89 -0.85 13.50
CA ASN A 195 14.13 -2.25 13.20
C ASN A 195 13.07 -2.75 12.20
N VAL A 196 13.55 -3.23 11.04
CA VAL A 196 12.73 -3.70 9.93
C VAL A 196 11.93 -4.94 10.30
N GLU A 197 12.50 -5.86 11.09
CA GLU A 197 11.83 -7.10 11.47
C GLU A 197 10.59 -6.82 12.33
N THR A 198 10.71 -5.92 13.32
CA THR A 198 9.58 -5.50 14.17
C THR A 198 8.51 -4.79 13.35
N LEU A 199 8.91 -3.93 12.41
CA LEU A 199 7.96 -3.26 11.51
C LEU A 199 7.22 -4.28 10.64
N ASN A 200 7.94 -5.25 10.06
CA ASN A 200 7.34 -6.30 9.25
C ASN A 200 6.36 -7.14 10.05
N GLU A 201 6.70 -7.56 11.27
CA GLU A 201 5.79 -8.30 12.15
C GLU A 201 4.48 -7.53 12.40
N MET A 202 4.58 -6.22 12.66
CA MET A 202 3.40 -5.37 12.83
C MET A 202 2.57 -5.25 11.56
N VAL A 203 3.22 -5.05 10.41
CA VAL A 203 2.55 -4.97 9.09
C VAL A 203 1.77 -6.26 8.84
N TYR A 204 2.39 -7.42 9.00
CA TYR A 204 1.71 -8.70 8.81
C TYR A 204 0.56 -8.92 9.80
N ALA A 205 0.79 -8.67 11.09
CA ALA A 205 -0.22 -8.91 12.11
C ALA A 205 -1.42 -7.94 12.04
N GLN A 206 -1.20 -6.67 11.71
CA GLN A 206 -2.21 -5.61 11.86
C GLN A 206 -2.71 -5.03 10.54
N LEU A 207 -1.92 -5.10 9.48
CA LEU A 207 -2.31 -4.60 8.15
C LEU A 207 -2.82 -5.74 7.26
N PHE A 208 -2.10 -6.86 7.22
CA PHE A 208 -2.50 -8.05 6.46
C PHE A 208 -3.38 -9.03 7.24
N LEU A 209 -3.41 -8.91 8.58
CA LEU A 209 -4.13 -9.82 9.47
C LEU A 209 -3.64 -11.28 9.38
N THR A 210 -2.36 -11.47 9.03
CA THR A 210 -1.68 -12.77 8.90
C THR A 210 -0.44 -12.78 9.80
N PRO A 211 -0.59 -12.81 11.13
CA PRO A 211 0.55 -12.81 12.05
C PRO A 211 1.43 -14.06 11.85
N ARG A 212 2.66 -14.06 12.39
CA ARG A 212 3.55 -15.25 12.33
C ARG A 212 2.89 -16.53 12.88
N SER A 213 1.97 -16.39 13.83
CA SER A 213 1.22 -17.50 14.43
C SER A 213 -0.03 -17.90 13.64
N ASP A 214 -0.25 -17.34 12.45
CA ASP A 214 -1.39 -17.68 11.61
C ASP A 214 -1.30 -19.16 11.18
N PRO A 215 -2.29 -20.00 11.54
CA PRO A 215 -2.26 -21.42 11.26
C PRO A 215 -2.38 -21.74 9.76
N TRP A 216 -2.68 -20.76 8.92
CA TRP A 216 -2.80 -20.91 7.48
C TRP A 216 -1.50 -20.57 6.73
N LEU A 217 -0.49 -20.00 7.41
CA LEU A 217 0.83 -19.75 6.82
C LEU A 217 1.57 -21.08 6.61
N GLY A 218 2.02 -21.33 5.38
CA GLY A 218 2.72 -22.56 5.00
C GLY A 218 1.81 -23.72 4.58
N LEU A 219 0.49 -23.50 4.45
CA LEU A 219 -0.39 -24.47 3.83
C LEU A 219 -0.07 -24.59 2.34
N TYR A 220 0.44 -25.74 1.94
CA TYR A 220 0.67 -26.09 0.55
C TYR A 220 -0.64 -26.56 -0.09
N SER A 221 -1.05 -25.87 -1.16
CA SER A 221 -2.07 -26.35 -2.08
C SER A 221 -1.39 -26.68 -3.41
N PRO A 222 -1.55 -27.89 -3.96
CA PRO A 222 -0.89 -28.29 -5.21
C PRO A 222 -1.36 -27.48 -6.42
N ASP A 223 -2.48 -26.78 -6.31
CA ASP A 223 -3.10 -26.02 -7.39
C ASP A 223 -2.77 -24.51 -7.34
N VAL A 224 -1.91 -24.08 -6.40
CA VAL A 224 -1.55 -22.67 -6.20
C VAL A 224 -0.10 -22.43 -6.59
N TYR A 225 0.13 -21.51 -7.53
CA TYR A 225 1.48 -21.06 -7.86
C TYR A 225 2.00 -20.11 -6.78
N THR A 226 3.01 -20.54 -6.02
CA THR A 226 3.59 -19.76 -4.92
C THR A 226 4.83 -18.96 -5.30
N ALA A 227 5.27 -19.05 -6.57
CA ALA A 227 6.53 -18.47 -7.07
C ALA A 227 7.78 -18.92 -6.28
N LEU A 228 7.69 -20.04 -5.57
CA LEU A 228 8.79 -20.71 -4.90
C LEU A 228 9.11 -22.02 -5.62
N ASP A 229 10.39 -22.37 -5.72
CA ASP A 229 10.79 -23.68 -6.24
C ASP A 229 10.10 -24.79 -5.42
N ASN A 230 9.47 -25.75 -6.12
CA ASN A 230 8.67 -26.83 -5.53
C ASN A 230 7.58 -26.37 -4.54
N GLY A 231 7.01 -25.18 -4.74
CA GLY A 231 5.95 -24.69 -3.85
C GLY A 231 6.42 -24.23 -2.47
N GLY A 232 7.74 -24.13 -2.24
CA GLY A 232 8.33 -23.82 -0.94
C GLY A 232 8.57 -25.03 -0.04
N ILE A 233 8.42 -26.25 -0.57
CA ILE A 233 8.66 -27.50 0.17
C ILE A 233 10.12 -27.93 -0.01
N SER A 234 10.87 -28.04 1.09
CA SER A 234 12.11 -28.81 1.13
C SER A 234 11.80 -30.25 1.54
N LYS A 235 12.28 -31.24 0.77
CA LYS A 235 12.31 -32.62 1.24
C LYS A 235 13.24 -32.70 2.45
N ASN A 236 12.70 -33.05 3.61
CA ASN A 236 13.50 -33.62 4.70
C ASN A 236 13.81 -35.09 4.39
#